data_AF-A0A7C6XVR6-F1
#
_entry.id   AF-A0A7C6XVR6-F1
#
_cell.length_a   1.000
_cell.length_b   1.000
_cell.length_c   1.000
_cell.angle_alpha   90.00
_cell.angle_beta   90.00
_cell.angle_gamma   90.00
#
_symmetry.space_group_name_H-M   'P 1'
#
loop_
_entity.id
_entity.type
_entity.pdbx_description
1 polymer ?
#
loop_
_entity_poly.entity_id
_entity_poly.type
_entity_poly.pdbx_seq_one_letter_code
_entity_poly.pdbx_strand_id
1 'polypeptide(L)'
;MSDRIAAQSYALSTVPGYYASRPGIQIGTQVPATADDEDLRFIRQLGVEWVMTSLNDPADHTLENYLALKKRFESHGLKIYRLANHSCHNMEEITLNLPGRDAKIDEYLTYIRNLGAAGIHYSTYAHMGNGIWSTGREMIRGEADSRAFRLHRAREGRWIDKTWQAPLSHGREYTEDELWENYAYFIEKVVPVAEEADVYIGIHPDDPPVYPLGGIPRCIFGDFEGYRRAIEMADSPHIGMCLCVGCWLEGGEAMGKDVVETIRYFGGLGKLFKVHFRNVTAPMPE
;
A
#
# COMPACT_ATOMS: atom_id res chain seq x y z
N MET A 1 -15.34 -42.66 -14.12
CA MET A 1 -14.15 -42.00 -14.70
C MET A 1 -14.36 -40.51 -14.59
N SER A 2 -13.90 -39.92 -13.50
CA SER A 2 -13.86 -38.46 -13.32
C SER A 2 -12.39 -38.12 -13.21
N ASP A 3 -11.75 -37.99 -14.37
CA ASP A 3 -10.47 -37.30 -14.45
C ASP A 3 -10.76 -35.86 -14.02
N ARG A 4 -10.48 -35.58 -12.74
CA ARG A 4 -10.35 -34.21 -12.26
C ARG A 4 -9.24 -33.62 -13.10
N ILE A 5 -9.60 -32.86 -14.13
CA ILE A 5 -8.70 -31.92 -14.79
C ILE A 5 -8.08 -31.14 -13.64
N ALA A 6 -6.78 -31.36 -13.37
CA ALA A 6 -6.07 -30.56 -12.40
C ALA A 6 -6.33 -29.11 -12.77
N ALA A 7 -6.98 -28.37 -11.87
CA ALA A 7 -7.35 -26.99 -12.14
C ALA A 7 -6.05 -26.26 -12.54
N GLN A 8 -5.98 -25.84 -13.80
CA GLN A 8 -4.78 -25.23 -14.34
C GLN A 8 -4.46 -23.98 -13.51
N SER A 9 -3.28 -23.96 -12.90
CA SER A 9 -2.81 -22.83 -12.10
C SER A 9 -1.86 -21.96 -12.90
N TYR A 10 -2.01 -20.65 -12.78
CA TYR A 10 -1.20 -19.66 -13.48
C TYR A 10 -0.42 -18.85 -12.46
N ALA A 11 0.91 -18.99 -12.43
CA ALA A 11 1.75 -18.20 -11.53
C ALA A 11 1.60 -16.70 -11.84
N LEU A 12 1.48 -15.87 -10.80
CA LEU A 12 1.52 -14.42 -10.95
C LEU A 12 2.97 -14.00 -11.25
N SER A 13 3.15 -13.16 -12.25
CA SER A 13 4.47 -12.68 -12.65
C SER A 13 5.05 -11.62 -11.72
N THR A 14 4.21 -10.96 -10.92
CA THR A 14 4.59 -9.80 -10.08
C THR A 14 4.86 -10.14 -8.63
N VAL A 15 4.27 -11.22 -8.12
CA VAL A 15 4.48 -11.72 -6.75
C VAL A 15 4.61 -13.25 -6.86
N PRO A 16 5.84 -13.78 -6.92
CA PRO A 16 6.12 -15.21 -6.83
C PRO A 16 5.42 -15.87 -5.64
N GLY A 17 5.07 -17.15 -5.78
CA GLY A 17 4.30 -17.90 -4.78
C GLY A 17 2.78 -17.76 -4.92
N TYR A 18 2.29 -16.71 -5.59
CA TYR A 18 0.87 -16.58 -5.91
C TYR A 18 0.48 -17.25 -7.24
N TYR A 19 -0.67 -17.91 -7.23
CA TYR A 19 -1.24 -18.60 -8.39
C TYR A 19 -2.70 -18.23 -8.59
N ALA A 20 -3.05 -17.86 -9.82
CA ALA A 20 -4.41 -17.59 -10.25
C ALA A 20 -5.07 -18.83 -10.88
N SER A 21 -6.41 -18.86 -10.85
CA SER A 21 -7.22 -19.88 -11.55
C SER A 21 -7.43 -19.56 -13.04
N ARG A 22 -7.05 -18.37 -13.48
CA ARG A 22 -7.16 -17.91 -14.87
C ARG A 22 -5.91 -17.13 -15.31
N PRO A 23 -5.54 -17.15 -16.59
CA PRO A 23 -4.43 -16.35 -17.09
C PRO A 23 -4.78 -14.86 -17.12
N GLY A 24 -3.76 -14.01 -17.27
CA GLY A 24 -3.92 -12.57 -17.50
C GLY A 24 -4.04 -11.74 -16.22
N ILE A 25 -4.66 -10.57 -16.35
CA ILE A 25 -4.79 -9.58 -15.26
C ILE A 25 -5.70 -10.16 -14.17
N GLN A 26 -5.20 -10.10 -12.93
CA GLN A 26 -5.96 -10.49 -11.76
C GLN A 26 -6.62 -9.26 -11.14
N ILE A 27 -7.93 -9.37 -10.88
CA ILE A 27 -8.69 -8.36 -10.17
C ILE A 27 -8.80 -8.83 -8.71
N GLY A 28 -8.48 -7.91 -7.79
CA GLY A 28 -8.74 -8.09 -6.37
C GLY A 28 -9.68 -7.02 -5.84
N THR A 29 -10.40 -7.33 -4.77
CA THR A 29 -11.32 -6.39 -4.11
C THR A 29 -11.08 -6.33 -2.61
N GLN A 30 -11.51 -5.24 -1.98
CA GLN A 30 -11.48 -5.15 -0.52
C GLN A 30 -12.64 -5.95 0.07
N VAL A 31 -12.34 -6.75 1.10
CA VAL A 31 -13.33 -7.52 1.85
C VAL A 31 -12.99 -7.42 3.33
N PRO A 32 -13.90 -6.94 4.19
CA PRO A 32 -13.69 -6.92 5.63
C PRO A 32 -13.40 -8.34 6.16
N ALA A 33 -12.51 -8.48 7.14
CA ALA A 33 -12.27 -9.79 7.78
C ALA A 33 -13.55 -10.34 8.45
N THR A 34 -14.47 -9.45 8.81
CA THR A 34 -15.78 -9.72 9.42
C THR A 34 -16.91 -9.99 8.41
N ALA A 35 -16.65 -9.89 7.09
CA ALA A 35 -17.64 -10.19 6.06
C ALA A 35 -18.23 -11.58 6.28
N ASP A 36 -19.54 -11.77 6.09
CA ASP A 36 -20.20 -13.05 6.32
C ASP A 36 -20.10 -13.99 5.11
N ASP A 37 -20.62 -15.21 5.22
CA ASP A 37 -20.52 -16.20 4.14
C ASP A 37 -21.34 -15.81 2.89
N GLU A 38 -22.36 -14.95 3.03
CA GLU A 38 -23.11 -14.42 1.90
C GLU A 38 -22.27 -13.40 1.12
N ASP A 39 -21.60 -12.48 1.82
CA ASP A 39 -20.65 -11.54 1.24
C ASP A 39 -19.54 -12.28 0.46
N LEU A 40 -18.91 -13.29 1.09
CA LEU A 40 -17.82 -14.05 0.46
C LEU A 40 -18.29 -14.78 -0.81
N ARG A 41 -19.49 -15.36 -0.77
CA ARG A 41 -20.11 -16.00 -1.93
C ARG A 41 -20.43 -15.00 -3.04
N PHE A 42 -20.96 -13.83 -2.70
CA PHE A 42 -21.24 -12.77 -3.65
C PHE A 42 -19.96 -12.32 -4.37
N ILE A 43 -18.88 -12.05 -3.63
CA ILE A 43 -17.57 -11.70 -4.23
C ILE A 43 -17.08 -12.80 -5.18
N ARG A 44 -17.24 -14.07 -4.81
CA ARG A 44 -16.83 -15.18 -5.68
C ARG A 44 -17.66 -15.25 -6.97
N GLN A 45 -18.96 -14.94 -6.90
CA GLN A 45 -19.87 -14.89 -8.04
C GLN A 45 -19.56 -13.74 -9.00
N LEU A 46 -18.96 -12.64 -8.53
CA LEU A 46 -18.39 -11.58 -9.38
C LEU A 46 -17.15 -12.04 -10.16
N GLY A 47 -16.69 -13.28 -9.96
CA GLY A 47 -15.50 -13.81 -10.63
C GLY A 47 -14.20 -13.25 -10.06
N VAL A 48 -14.23 -12.72 -8.83
CA VAL A 48 -13.04 -12.30 -8.08
C VAL A 48 -12.56 -13.49 -7.25
N GLU A 49 -11.25 -13.74 -7.26
CA GLU A 49 -10.63 -14.75 -6.38
C GLU A 49 -9.63 -14.13 -5.40
N TRP A 50 -9.15 -12.91 -5.63
CA TRP A 50 -8.17 -12.25 -4.78
C TRP A 50 -8.84 -11.20 -3.90
N VAL A 51 -8.54 -11.21 -2.61
CA VAL A 51 -9.07 -10.23 -1.65
C VAL A 51 -7.95 -9.44 -0.99
N MET A 52 -8.28 -8.21 -0.64
CA MET A 52 -7.52 -7.37 0.28
C MET A 52 -8.35 -7.21 1.54
N THR A 53 -7.81 -7.63 2.66
CA THR A 53 -8.51 -7.56 3.95
C THR A 53 -7.61 -6.90 4.99
N SER A 54 -8.14 -6.70 6.19
CA SER A 54 -7.46 -6.10 7.34
C SER A 54 -8.06 -6.66 8.62
N LEU A 55 -7.21 -6.74 9.64
CA LEU A 55 -7.66 -6.88 11.03
C LEU A 55 -7.56 -5.50 11.67
N ASN A 56 -8.54 -5.17 12.51
CA ASN A 56 -8.64 -3.82 13.07
C ASN A 56 -7.96 -3.72 14.43
N ASP A 57 -8.01 -4.79 15.23
CA ASP A 57 -7.38 -4.81 16.55
C ASP A 57 -5.88 -5.17 16.41
N PRO A 58 -4.96 -4.34 16.92
CA PRO A 58 -3.54 -4.69 16.98
C PRO A 58 -3.26 -6.06 17.61
N ALA A 59 -4.06 -6.48 18.59
CA ALA A 59 -3.92 -7.79 19.25
C ALA A 59 -4.24 -8.96 18.32
N ASP A 60 -5.01 -8.73 17.25
CA ASP A 60 -5.38 -9.78 16.30
C ASP A 60 -4.24 -10.11 15.32
N HIS A 61 -3.16 -9.33 15.27
CA HIS A 61 -2.05 -9.51 14.33
C HIS A 61 -1.06 -10.63 14.71
N THR A 62 -1.60 -11.81 15.02
CA THR A 62 -0.85 -13.04 15.32
C THR A 62 -0.83 -13.99 14.11
N LEU A 63 0.18 -14.86 14.04
CA LEU A 63 0.25 -15.90 13.02
C LEU A 63 -0.98 -16.82 13.04
N GLU A 64 -1.48 -17.18 14.23
CA GLU A 64 -2.66 -18.03 14.38
C GLU A 64 -3.89 -17.41 13.71
N ASN A 65 -4.14 -16.13 13.97
CA ASN A 65 -5.27 -15.41 13.38
C ASN A 65 -5.11 -15.25 11.87
N TYR A 66 -3.89 -15.05 11.37
CA TYR A 66 -3.64 -14.97 9.93
C TYR A 66 -3.95 -16.29 9.22
N LEU A 67 -3.50 -17.41 9.80
CA LEU A 67 -3.78 -18.75 9.29
C LEU A 67 -5.28 -19.06 9.35
N ALA A 68 -5.96 -18.71 10.44
CA ALA A 68 -7.39 -18.90 10.58
C ALA A 68 -8.19 -18.10 9.53
N LEU A 69 -7.85 -16.83 9.34
CA LEU A 69 -8.49 -15.96 8.35
C LEU A 69 -8.25 -16.45 6.92
N LYS A 70 -6.99 -16.81 6.60
CA LYS A 70 -6.64 -17.40 5.30
C LYS A 70 -7.46 -18.65 5.02
N LYS A 71 -7.50 -19.60 5.98
CA LYS A 71 -8.27 -20.83 5.86
C LYS A 71 -9.76 -20.57 5.61
N ARG A 72 -10.34 -19.58 6.30
CA ARG A 72 -11.75 -19.18 6.13
C ARG A 72 -12.05 -18.64 4.72
N PHE A 73 -11.18 -17.79 4.19
CA PHE A 73 -11.36 -17.25 2.84
C PHE A 73 -11.15 -18.33 1.78
N GLU A 74 -10.14 -19.19 1.96
CA GLU A 74 -9.87 -20.32 1.07
C GLU A 74 -11.02 -21.33 1.02
N SER A 75 -11.74 -21.57 2.13
CA SER A 75 -12.92 -22.44 2.13
C SER A 75 -14.07 -21.90 1.27
N HIS A 76 -14.04 -20.60 0.93
CA HIS A 76 -14.99 -19.93 0.02
C HIS A 76 -14.41 -19.73 -1.39
N GLY A 77 -13.24 -20.32 -1.67
CA GLY A 77 -12.57 -20.18 -2.97
C GLY A 77 -11.98 -18.80 -3.21
N LEU A 78 -11.70 -18.04 -2.14
CA LEU A 78 -11.03 -16.74 -2.16
C LEU A 78 -9.60 -16.88 -1.62
N LYS A 79 -8.69 -16.03 -2.09
CA LYS A 79 -7.27 -16.00 -1.75
C LYS A 79 -6.93 -14.61 -1.22
N ILE A 80 -6.16 -14.55 -0.14
CA ILE A 80 -5.73 -13.28 0.43
C ILE A 80 -4.50 -12.79 -0.34
N TYR A 81 -4.65 -11.71 -1.11
CA TYR A 81 -3.54 -11.01 -1.76
C TYR A 81 -2.82 -10.08 -0.77
N ARG A 82 -3.56 -9.47 0.14
CA ARG A 82 -3.01 -8.55 1.14
C ARG A 82 -3.84 -8.59 2.41
N LEU A 83 -3.22 -8.91 3.52
CA LEU A 83 -3.78 -8.73 4.86
C LEU A 83 -3.09 -7.54 5.51
N ALA A 84 -3.79 -6.41 5.70
CA ALA A 84 -3.19 -5.22 6.29
C ALA A 84 -3.23 -5.23 7.81
N ASN A 85 -2.12 -4.81 8.40
CA ASN A 85 -2.08 -4.15 9.69
C ASN A 85 -2.00 -2.62 9.50
N HIS A 86 -3.03 -1.89 9.92
CA HIS A 86 -3.08 -0.44 9.74
C HIS A 86 -2.04 0.31 10.59
N SER A 87 -1.63 -0.22 11.75
CA SER A 87 -0.56 0.37 12.58
C SER A 87 0.81 0.33 11.90
N CYS A 88 0.98 -0.59 10.94
CA CYS A 88 2.20 -0.84 10.18
C CYS A 88 2.16 -0.25 8.77
N HIS A 89 1.22 0.65 8.47
CA HIS A 89 1.03 1.20 7.13
C HIS A 89 1.64 2.59 6.96
N ASN A 90 1.15 3.59 7.72
CA ASN A 90 1.77 4.92 7.85
C ASN A 90 2.32 5.04 9.27
N MET A 91 3.64 5.21 9.40
CA MET A 91 4.36 5.15 10.68
C MET A 91 5.19 6.42 10.84
N GLU A 92 4.64 7.41 11.56
CA GLU A 92 5.28 8.71 11.79
C GLU A 92 6.60 8.56 12.54
N GLU A 93 6.68 7.60 13.45
CA GLU A 93 7.87 7.32 14.25
C GLU A 93 9.05 6.93 13.37
N ILE A 94 8.79 6.19 12.30
CA ILE A 94 9.78 5.77 11.31
C ILE A 94 10.10 6.89 10.33
N THR A 95 9.06 7.51 9.77
CA THR A 95 9.22 8.54 8.73
C THR A 95 9.97 9.76 9.25
N LEU A 96 9.70 10.17 10.49
CA LEU A 96 10.17 11.43 11.07
C LEU A 96 11.23 11.24 12.17
N ASN A 97 11.65 10.00 12.43
CA ASN A 97 12.58 9.66 13.50
C ASN A 97 12.13 10.19 14.88
N LEU A 98 10.91 9.80 15.28
CA LEU A 98 10.35 10.16 16.59
C LEU A 98 10.76 9.12 17.65
N PRO A 99 10.64 9.45 18.95
CA PRO A 99 10.81 8.47 20.02
C PRO A 99 9.94 7.23 19.80
N GLY A 100 10.53 6.04 20.00
CA GLY A 100 9.85 4.76 19.73
C GLY A 100 10.04 4.20 18.32
N ARG A 101 10.81 4.88 17.45
CA ARG A 101 11.14 4.41 16.09
C ARG A 101 11.53 2.93 16.03
N ASP A 102 12.50 2.51 16.84
CA ASP A 102 13.04 1.15 16.73
C ASP A 102 12.00 0.10 17.19
N ALA A 103 11.22 0.39 18.22
CA ALA A 103 10.10 -0.46 18.63
C ALA A 103 9.02 -0.56 17.54
N LYS A 104 8.77 0.55 16.80
CA LYS A 104 7.84 0.55 15.66
C LYS A 104 8.40 -0.25 14.47
N ILE A 105 9.72 -0.22 14.26
CA ILE A 105 10.39 -1.09 13.27
C ILE A 105 10.21 -2.55 13.67
N ASP A 106 10.46 -2.91 14.94
CA ASP A 106 10.29 -4.29 15.41
C ASP A 106 8.85 -4.81 15.25
N GLU A 107 7.85 -3.96 15.49
CA GLU A 107 6.44 -4.24 15.21
C GLU A 107 6.22 -4.54 13.71
N TYR A 108 6.75 -3.69 12.82
CA TYR A 108 6.66 -3.87 11.38
C TYR A 108 7.35 -5.16 10.91
N LEU A 109 8.56 -5.45 11.39
CA LEU A 109 9.29 -6.67 11.03
C LEU A 109 8.55 -7.93 11.51
N THR A 110 7.95 -7.88 12.71
CA THR A 110 7.12 -8.98 13.23
C THR A 110 5.89 -9.20 12.35
N TYR A 111 5.23 -8.12 11.93
CA TYR A 111 4.12 -8.17 10.98
C TYR A 111 4.51 -8.84 9.66
N ILE A 112 5.66 -8.48 9.07
CA ILE A 112 6.17 -9.09 7.83
C ILE A 112 6.47 -10.59 8.02
N ARG A 113 7.13 -10.99 9.12
CA ARG A 113 7.37 -12.42 9.43
C ARG A 113 6.08 -13.21 9.56
N ASN A 114 5.06 -12.66 10.23
CA ASN A 114 3.76 -13.31 10.38
C ASN A 114 3.05 -13.49 9.04
N LEU A 115 3.14 -12.50 8.13
CA LEU A 115 2.60 -12.64 6.77
C LEU A 115 3.28 -13.78 6.01
N GLY A 116 4.61 -13.81 5.99
CA GLY A 116 5.39 -14.86 5.33
C GLY A 116 5.09 -16.24 5.88
N ALA A 117 5.07 -16.40 7.21
CA ALA A 117 4.73 -17.65 7.87
C ALA A 117 3.28 -18.11 7.62
N ALA A 118 2.35 -17.18 7.34
CA ALA A 118 1.00 -17.51 6.90
C ALA A 118 0.88 -17.82 5.40
N GLY A 119 1.97 -17.69 4.64
CA GLY A 119 1.98 -17.81 3.17
C GLY A 119 1.20 -16.69 2.49
N ILE A 120 1.27 -15.47 3.04
CA ILE A 120 0.74 -14.25 2.44
C ILE A 120 1.94 -13.43 1.97
N HIS A 121 2.23 -13.50 0.67
CA HIS A 121 3.46 -13.00 0.07
C HIS A 121 3.45 -11.51 -0.31
N TYR A 122 2.42 -10.75 0.03
CA TYR A 122 2.38 -9.33 -0.33
C TYR A 122 1.86 -8.42 0.79
N SER A 123 2.55 -7.29 0.97
CA SER A 123 2.19 -6.21 1.89
C SER A 123 2.19 -4.86 1.18
N THR A 124 1.32 -3.93 1.62
CA THR A 124 1.35 -2.53 1.16
C THR A 124 1.86 -1.64 2.30
N TYR A 125 2.89 -0.84 2.02
CA TYR A 125 3.46 0.15 2.92
C TYR A 125 3.25 1.58 2.39
N ALA A 126 3.18 2.58 3.25
CA ALA A 126 3.18 3.99 2.89
C ALA A 126 4.10 4.79 3.83
N HIS A 127 4.97 5.65 3.29
CA HIS A 127 5.98 6.35 4.08
C HIS A 127 5.52 7.75 4.53
N MET A 128 4.22 7.93 4.79
CA MET A 128 3.68 9.25 5.14
C MET A 128 3.80 9.50 6.64
N GLY A 129 4.48 10.59 7.02
CA GLY A 129 4.67 10.98 8.41
C GLY A 129 3.49 11.68 9.07
N ASN A 130 2.50 12.13 8.29
CA ASN A 130 1.31 12.83 8.81
C ASN A 130 0.02 12.38 8.10
N GLY A 131 0.00 11.11 7.70
CA GLY A 131 -1.17 10.47 7.11
C GLY A 131 -1.61 11.06 5.77
N ILE A 132 -2.90 10.88 5.50
CA ILE A 132 -3.54 11.22 4.23
C ILE A 132 -4.28 12.55 4.38
N TRP A 133 -4.06 13.49 3.48
CA TRP A 133 -4.66 14.82 3.55
C TRP A 133 -5.87 14.96 2.62
N SER A 134 -6.93 15.59 3.10
CA SER A 134 -8.21 15.70 2.38
C SER A 134 -8.83 17.07 2.64
N THR A 135 -9.60 17.60 1.69
CA THR A 135 -10.38 18.84 1.88
C THR A 135 -11.88 18.58 1.90
N GLY A 136 -12.27 17.35 2.25
CA GLY A 136 -13.66 16.94 2.36
C GLY A 136 -14.17 16.23 1.12
N ARG A 137 -15.46 16.42 0.83
CA ARG A 137 -16.16 15.77 -0.27
C ARG A 137 -16.84 16.81 -1.15
N GLU A 138 -16.91 16.54 -2.44
CA GLU A 138 -17.52 17.40 -3.45
C GLU A 138 -18.36 16.57 -4.43
N MET A 139 -19.38 17.21 -4.98
CA MET A 139 -20.21 16.64 -6.04
C MET A 139 -19.44 16.69 -7.36
N ILE A 140 -19.33 15.54 -8.02
CA ILE A 140 -18.69 15.41 -9.34
C ILE A 140 -19.72 15.07 -10.42
N ARG A 141 -19.25 14.85 -11.66
CA ARG A 141 -20.09 14.49 -12.80
C ARG A 141 -21.05 13.34 -12.45
N GLY A 142 -22.32 13.52 -12.80
CA GLY A 142 -23.36 12.53 -12.52
C GLY A 142 -23.90 12.57 -11.09
N GLU A 143 -23.73 13.69 -10.39
CA GLU A 143 -24.21 13.89 -9.02
C GLU A 143 -23.64 12.85 -8.04
N ALA A 144 -22.47 12.32 -8.34
CA ALA A 144 -21.76 11.42 -7.44
C ALA A 144 -21.01 12.24 -6.38
N ASP A 145 -21.06 11.77 -5.14
CA ASP A 145 -20.33 12.34 -4.02
C ASP A 145 -18.94 11.69 -3.92
N SER A 146 -17.88 12.49 -4.02
CA SER A 146 -16.49 12.01 -4.06
C SER A 146 -15.60 12.75 -3.07
N ARG A 147 -14.55 12.08 -2.57
CA ARG A 147 -13.46 12.76 -1.85
C ARG A 147 -12.82 13.81 -2.77
N ALA A 148 -12.47 14.95 -2.20
CA ALA A 148 -11.81 16.05 -2.88
C ALA A 148 -10.57 16.50 -2.11
N PHE A 149 -9.61 17.04 -2.85
CA PHE A 149 -8.47 17.74 -2.31
C PHE A 149 -8.31 19.06 -3.06
N ARG A 150 -7.94 20.13 -2.35
CA ARG A 150 -7.54 21.43 -2.89
C ARG A 150 -6.37 21.93 -2.06
N LEU A 151 -5.20 22.04 -2.66
CA LEU A 151 -3.95 22.30 -1.92
C LEU A 151 -4.05 23.54 -1.02
N HIS A 152 -4.62 24.64 -1.51
CA HIS A 152 -4.79 25.88 -0.73
C HIS A 152 -5.76 25.76 0.47
N ARG A 153 -6.64 24.75 0.49
CA ARG A 153 -7.56 24.44 1.60
C ARG A 153 -7.10 23.26 2.45
N ALA A 154 -5.93 22.69 2.19
CA ALA A 154 -5.37 21.63 3.01
C ALA A 154 -5.13 22.16 4.44
N ARG A 155 -5.80 21.55 5.43
CA ARG A 155 -5.69 21.95 6.85
C ARG A 155 -5.25 20.81 7.75
N GLU A 156 -5.55 19.57 7.36
CA GLU A 156 -5.25 18.42 8.20
C GLU A 156 -5.01 17.15 7.39
N GLY A 157 -4.16 16.29 7.97
CA GLY A 157 -3.96 14.91 7.58
C GLY A 157 -4.60 13.96 8.60
N ARG A 158 -5.00 12.77 8.16
CA ARG A 158 -5.62 11.76 9.03
C ARG A 158 -5.08 10.36 8.71
N TRP A 159 -4.96 9.54 9.74
CA TRP A 159 -4.64 8.11 9.63
C TRP A 159 -5.12 7.39 10.88
N ILE A 160 -5.95 6.36 10.71
CA ILE A 160 -6.64 5.65 11.80
C ILE A 160 -7.41 6.67 12.67
N ASP A 161 -6.99 6.87 13.91
CA ASP A 161 -7.56 7.73 14.94
C ASP A 161 -6.75 9.02 15.14
N LYS A 162 -5.60 9.16 14.47
CA LYS A 162 -4.73 10.34 14.55
C LYS A 162 -5.12 11.38 13.52
N THR A 163 -5.00 12.65 13.94
CA THR A 163 -5.19 13.83 13.08
C THR A 163 -4.03 14.79 13.29
N TRP A 164 -3.47 15.29 12.19
CA TRP A 164 -2.36 16.24 12.16
C TRP A 164 -2.83 17.55 11.55
N GLN A 165 -2.38 18.69 12.09
CA GLN A 165 -2.86 20.01 11.69
C GLN A 165 -1.77 20.84 11.00
N ALA A 166 -2.17 21.66 10.02
CA ALA A 166 -1.34 22.68 9.41
C ALA A 166 -1.12 23.89 10.36
N PRO A 167 -0.07 24.72 10.18
CA PRO A 167 0.94 24.63 9.12
C PRO A 167 2.05 23.61 9.39
N LEU A 168 2.35 23.30 10.65
CA LEU A 168 3.44 22.40 11.06
C LEU A 168 2.87 21.29 11.95
N SER A 169 2.70 20.08 11.41
CA SER A 169 2.03 18.99 12.12
C SER A 169 2.80 18.45 13.31
N HIS A 170 4.12 18.68 13.34
CA HIS A 170 5.02 18.27 14.41
C HIS A 170 5.85 19.45 14.95
N GLY A 171 5.31 20.67 14.84
CA GLY A 171 5.90 21.88 15.42
C GLY A 171 7.17 22.41 14.72
N ARG A 172 7.63 21.77 13.65
CA ARG A 172 8.78 22.20 12.84
C ARG A 172 8.63 21.79 11.38
N GLU A 173 9.47 22.37 10.54
CA GLU A 173 9.73 21.88 9.18
C GLU A 173 10.77 20.75 9.22
N TYR A 174 10.58 19.74 8.37
CA TYR A 174 11.53 18.67 8.11
C TYR A 174 12.22 18.93 6.77
N THR A 175 13.49 18.59 6.67
CA THR A 175 14.22 18.65 5.40
C THR A 175 14.08 17.34 4.63
N GLU A 176 14.29 17.38 3.31
CA GLU A 176 14.31 16.17 2.49
C GLU A 176 15.44 15.22 2.92
N ASP A 177 16.61 15.75 3.28
CA ASP A 177 17.76 14.97 3.74
C ASP A 177 17.44 14.16 5.00
N GLU A 178 16.74 14.77 5.97
CA GLU A 178 16.28 14.07 7.18
C GLU A 178 15.39 12.87 6.82
N LEU A 179 14.44 13.07 5.90
CA LEU A 179 13.54 11.99 5.47
C LEU A 179 14.30 10.87 4.74
N TRP A 180 15.26 11.23 3.88
CA TRP A 180 16.09 10.24 3.17
C TRP A 180 16.97 9.43 4.11
N GLU A 181 17.58 10.06 5.12
CA GLU A 181 18.34 9.37 6.16
C GLU A 181 17.46 8.40 6.96
N ASN A 182 16.24 8.83 7.30
CA ASN A 182 15.27 8.00 8.01
C ASN A 182 14.82 6.79 7.18
N TYR A 183 14.53 7.00 5.90
CA TYR A 183 14.17 5.92 4.99
C TYR A 183 15.31 4.92 4.81
N ALA A 184 16.55 5.40 4.65
CA ALA A 184 17.74 4.55 4.55
C ALA A 184 17.88 3.65 5.79
N TYR A 185 17.74 4.24 6.99
CA TYR A 185 17.79 3.50 8.26
C TYR A 185 16.71 2.43 8.37
N PHE A 186 15.50 2.71 7.87
CA PHE A 186 14.37 1.79 7.88
C PHE A 186 14.57 0.64 6.89
N ILE A 187 14.86 0.98 5.63
CA ILE A 187 14.87 0.01 4.54
C ILE A 187 16.00 -1.02 4.69
N GLU A 188 17.15 -0.62 5.24
CA GLU A 188 18.27 -1.52 5.60
C GLU A 188 17.82 -2.67 6.52
N LYS A 189 16.87 -2.41 7.43
CA LYS A 189 16.36 -3.42 8.38
C LYS A 189 15.22 -4.24 7.81
N VAL A 190 14.44 -3.65 6.92
CA VAL A 190 13.27 -4.29 6.30
C VAL A 190 13.68 -5.30 5.24
N VAL A 191 14.66 -4.96 4.39
CA VAL A 191 15.06 -5.79 3.24
C VAL A 191 15.39 -7.23 3.65
N PRO A 192 16.26 -7.51 4.63
CA PRO A 192 16.59 -8.89 4.99
C PRO A 192 15.38 -9.69 5.47
N VAL A 193 14.46 -9.05 6.20
CA VAL A 193 13.27 -9.71 6.73
C VAL A 193 12.22 -9.95 5.64
N ALA A 194 12.07 -9.02 4.70
CA ALA A 194 11.17 -9.18 3.56
C ALA A 194 11.62 -10.36 2.67
N GLU A 195 12.92 -10.49 2.43
CA GLU A 195 13.51 -11.61 1.68
C GLU A 195 13.39 -12.93 2.43
N GLU A 196 13.74 -12.97 3.72
CA GLU A 196 13.63 -14.18 4.56
C GLU A 196 12.19 -14.68 4.66
N ALA A 197 11.23 -13.77 4.82
CA ALA A 197 9.81 -14.09 4.92
C ALA A 197 9.13 -14.34 3.56
N ASP A 198 9.83 -14.12 2.45
CA ASP A 198 9.31 -14.13 1.09
C ASP A 198 8.04 -13.25 0.93
N VAL A 199 8.12 -12.01 1.44
CA VAL A 199 7.05 -11.01 1.39
C VAL A 199 7.47 -9.83 0.53
N TYR A 200 6.71 -9.60 -0.54
CA TYR A 200 6.88 -8.49 -1.47
C TYR A 200 6.16 -7.25 -0.93
N ILE A 201 6.91 -6.20 -0.63
CA ILE A 201 6.41 -4.93 -0.09
C ILE A 201 6.23 -3.95 -1.25
N GLY A 202 4.97 -3.65 -1.58
CA GLY A 202 4.63 -2.59 -2.53
C GLY A 202 4.39 -1.27 -1.81
N ILE A 203 5.24 -0.29 -2.08
CA ILE A 203 5.15 1.03 -1.46
C ILE A 203 4.14 1.89 -2.23
N HIS A 204 3.12 2.38 -1.53
CA HIS A 204 2.09 3.27 -2.05
C HIS A 204 2.58 4.73 -2.07
N PRO A 205 2.19 5.53 -3.08
CA PRO A 205 2.65 6.90 -3.19
C PRO A 205 2.11 7.76 -2.05
N ASP A 206 2.72 8.90 -1.82
CA ASP A 206 2.16 9.92 -0.94
C ASP A 206 0.75 10.34 -1.43
N ASP A 207 -0.25 10.43 -0.53
CA ASP A 207 -1.64 10.81 -0.86
C ASP A 207 -2.04 12.03 -0.01
N PRO A 208 -2.05 13.24 -0.60
CA PRO A 208 -1.70 13.56 -1.98
C PRO A 208 -0.17 13.67 -2.19
N PRO A 209 0.32 13.51 -3.44
CA PRO A 209 1.75 13.50 -3.75
C PRO A 209 2.35 14.90 -3.97
N VAL A 210 3.66 14.95 -4.27
CA VAL A 210 4.44 16.13 -4.70
C VAL A 210 4.61 17.22 -3.63
N TYR A 211 3.52 17.81 -3.14
CA TYR A 211 3.58 19.05 -2.38
C TYR A 211 3.84 18.81 -0.88
N PRO A 212 4.70 19.61 -0.22
CA PRO A 212 4.89 19.55 1.22
C PRO A 212 3.58 19.82 1.96
N LEU A 213 3.33 19.05 3.02
CA LEU A 213 2.12 19.16 3.84
C LEU A 213 2.48 19.11 5.31
N GLY A 214 1.96 20.05 6.10
CA GLY A 214 2.19 20.08 7.54
C GLY A 214 3.66 20.22 7.94
N GLY A 215 4.49 20.89 7.12
CA GLY A 215 5.94 21.02 7.35
C GLY A 215 6.75 19.77 6.97
N ILE A 216 6.16 18.80 6.27
CA ILE A 216 6.83 17.55 5.85
C ILE A 216 6.88 17.47 4.32
N PRO A 217 8.09 17.42 3.71
CA PRO A 217 8.25 17.17 2.28
C PRO A 217 7.71 15.79 1.83
N ARG A 218 7.36 15.67 0.55
CA ARG A 218 6.91 14.40 -0.09
C ARG A 218 7.97 13.87 -1.08
N CYS A 219 9.25 13.99 -0.73
CA CYS A 219 10.37 13.80 -1.66
C CYS A 219 10.73 12.33 -1.97
N ILE A 220 10.24 11.36 -1.18
CA ILE A 220 10.62 9.94 -1.33
C ILE A 220 9.62 9.18 -2.19
N PHE A 221 8.32 9.30 -1.91
CA PHE A 221 7.27 8.60 -2.65
C PHE A 221 6.19 9.54 -3.19
N GLY A 222 6.53 10.82 -3.35
CA GLY A 222 5.64 11.83 -3.93
C GLY A 222 5.89 12.12 -5.41
N ASP A 223 6.93 11.57 -6.03
CA ASP A 223 7.19 11.69 -7.47
C ASP A 223 7.97 10.48 -8.03
N PHE A 224 8.21 10.46 -9.34
CA PHE A 224 8.92 9.37 -10.00
C PHE A 224 10.38 9.23 -9.53
N GLU A 225 11.10 10.33 -9.35
CA GLU A 225 12.55 10.28 -9.06
C GLU A 225 12.82 9.83 -7.63
N GLY A 226 12.01 10.29 -6.68
CA GLY A 226 11.99 9.76 -5.31
C GLY A 226 11.75 8.25 -5.32
N TYR A 227 10.74 7.78 -6.04
CA TYR A 227 10.46 6.35 -6.16
C TYR A 227 11.64 5.57 -6.73
N ARG A 228 12.26 6.10 -7.79
CA ARG A 228 13.43 5.48 -8.44
C ARG A 228 14.59 5.35 -7.45
N ARG A 229 14.94 6.43 -6.77
CA ARG A 229 16.02 6.46 -5.77
C ARG A 229 15.74 5.54 -4.58
N ALA A 230 14.52 5.51 -4.07
CA ALA A 230 14.14 4.68 -2.94
C ALA A 230 14.21 3.17 -3.27
N ILE A 231 13.71 2.78 -4.44
CA ILE A 231 13.77 1.39 -4.90
C ILE A 231 15.20 0.95 -5.21
N GLU A 232 16.03 1.85 -5.77
CA GLU A 232 17.47 1.59 -5.98
C GLU A 232 18.21 1.44 -4.65
N MET A 233 17.93 2.29 -3.67
CA MET A 233 18.50 2.20 -2.32
C MET A 233 18.13 0.90 -1.60
N ALA A 234 16.91 0.39 -1.82
CA ALA A 234 16.47 -0.86 -1.23
C ALA A 234 17.17 -2.10 -1.84
N ASP A 235 17.60 -2.01 -3.11
CA ASP A 235 18.29 -3.05 -3.89
C ASP A 235 17.81 -4.49 -3.65
N SER A 236 16.49 -4.70 -3.56
CA SER A 236 15.91 -6.00 -3.21
C SER A 236 14.72 -6.35 -4.09
N PRO A 237 14.63 -7.58 -4.65
CA PRO A 237 13.48 -8.00 -5.45
C PRO A 237 12.16 -7.98 -4.67
N HIS A 238 12.20 -7.98 -3.33
CA HIS A 238 11.04 -7.94 -2.46
C HIS A 238 10.56 -6.53 -2.14
N ILE A 239 11.27 -5.49 -2.57
CA ILE A 239 10.85 -4.09 -2.42
C ILE A 239 10.48 -3.50 -3.77
N GLY A 240 9.29 -2.93 -3.85
CA GLY A 240 8.75 -2.38 -5.09
C GLY A 240 7.56 -1.46 -4.85
N MET A 241 6.66 -1.42 -5.83
CA MET A 241 5.65 -0.39 -5.98
C MET A 241 4.23 -0.95 -5.85
N CYS A 242 3.43 -0.27 -5.05
CA CYS A 242 1.97 -0.26 -5.17
C CYS A 242 1.58 1.00 -5.94
N LEU A 243 1.48 0.92 -7.27
CA LEU A 243 1.14 2.09 -8.09
C LEU A 243 -0.31 2.48 -7.88
N CYS A 244 -0.54 3.61 -7.25
CA CYS A 244 -1.86 4.23 -7.26
C CYS A 244 -1.99 5.19 -8.43
N VAL A 245 -2.71 4.74 -9.47
CA VAL A 245 -2.97 5.55 -10.67
C VAL A 245 -3.64 6.87 -10.28
N GLY A 246 -4.54 6.84 -9.30
CA GLY A 246 -5.20 8.05 -8.81
C GLY A 246 -4.23 9.07 -8.19
N CYS A 247 -3.31 8.64 -7.34
CA CYS A 247 -2.30 9.56 -6.78
C CYS A 247 -1.41 10.10 -7.89
N TRP A 248 -0.96 9.24 -8.79
CA TRP A 248 -0.11 9.67 -9.91
C TRP A 248 -0.79 10.71 -10.80
N LEU A 249 -2.08 10.52 -11.09
CA LEU A 249 -2.89 11.50 -11.84
C LEU A 249 -3.14 12.78 -11.03
N GLU A 250 -3.26 12.67 -9.70
CA GLU A 250 -3.42 13.82 -8.80
C GLU A 250 -2.16 14.68 -8.75
N GLY A 251 -0.96 14.10 -8.86
CA GLY A 251 0.29 14.86 -9.00
C GLY A 251 0.51 15.44 -10.41
N GLY A 252 -0.08 14.83 -11.44
CA GLY A 252 -0.02 15.32 -12.82
C GLY A 252 1.41 15.39 -13.36
N GLU A 253 1.73 16.47 -14.07
CA GLU A 253 3.07 16.71 -14.64
C GLU A 253 4.16 16.78 -13.57
N ALA A 254 3.81 17.20 -12.34
CA ALA A 254 4.77 17.31 -11.25
C ALA A 254 5.26 15.95 -10.71
N MET A 255 4.63 14.83 -11.12
CA MET A 255 5.18 13.50 -10.88
C MET A 255 6.48 13.22 -11.66
N GLY A 256 6.84 14.06 -12.64
CA GLY A 256 8.04 13.94 -13.48
C GLY A 256 7.96 12.87 -14.58
N LYS A 257 7.10 11.86 -14.42
CA LYS A 257 6.72 10.88 -15.45
C LYS A 257 5.25 10.55 -15.37
N ASP A 258 4.63 10.26 -16.50
CA ASP A 258 3.23 9.84 -16.52
C ASP A 258 3.04 8.39 -16.01
N VAL A 259 1.77 7.98 -15.83
CA VAL A 259 1.40 6.64 -15.36
C VAL A 259 1.94 5.54 -16.28
N VAL A 260 1.90 5.74 -17.59
CA VAL A 260 2.28 4.74 -18.58
C VAL A 260 3.80 4.56 -18.61
N GLU A 261 4.56 5.66 -18.58
CA GLU A 261 6.01 5.63 -18.42
C GLU A 261 6.43 4.94 -17.13
N THR A 262 5.74 5.24 -16.03
CA THR A 262 5.99 4.65 -14.71
C THR A 262 5.73 3.14 -14.72
N ILE A 263 4.63 2.69 -15.33
CA ILE A 263 4.33 1.27 -15.53
C ILE A 263 5.42 0.60 -16.36
N ARG A 264 5.86 1.21 -17.47
CA ARG A 264 6.91 0.65 -18.33
C ARG A 264 8.23 0.52 -17.59
N TYR A 265 8.60 1.54 -16.81
CA TYR A 265 9.86 1.56 -16.06
C TYR A 265 9.84 0.53 -14.93
N PHE A 266 8.97 0.68 -13.92
CA PHE A 266 8.97 -0.21 -12.76
C PHE A 266 8.45 -1.61 -13.11
N GLY A 267 7.53 -1.74 -14.06
CA GLY A 267 7.11 -3.03 -14.59
C GLY A 267 8.24 -3.75 -15.33
N GLY A 268 9.04 -3.02 -16.12
CA GLY A 268 10.21 -3.58 -16.81
C GLY A 268 11.31 -4.06 -15.84
N LEU A 269 11.39 -3.45 -14.65
CA LEU A 269 12.28 -3.88 -13.56
C LEU A 269 11.70 -5.00 -12.69
N GLY A 270 10.46 -5.44 -12.95
CA GLY A 270 9.78 -6.42 -12.09
C GLY A 270 9.41 -5.86 -10.70
N LYS A 271 9.32 -4.53 -10.55
CA LYS A 271 9.06 -3.84 -9.28
C LYS A 271 7.61 -3.41 -9.10
N LEU A 272 6.74 -3.61 -10.09
CA LEU A 272 5.33 -3.24 -10.01
C LEU A 272 4.49 -4.41 -9.47
N PHE A 273 4.21 -4.41 -8.16
CA PHE A 273 3.54 -5.53 -7.49
C PHE A 273 2.02 -5.39 -7.45
N LYS A 274 1.51 -4.16 -7.46
CA LYS A 274 0.06 -3.90 -7.35
C LYS A 274 -0.27 -2.58 -8.01
N VAL A 275 -1.47 -2.51 -8.59
CA VAL A 275 -2.04 -1.28 -9.13
C VAL A 275 -3.36 -0.98 -8.42
N HIS A 276 -3.47 0.20 -7.82
CA HIS A 276 -4.78 0.78 -7.49
C HIS A 276 -5.27 1.55 -8.70
N PHE A 277 -6.35 1.05 -9.30
CA PHE A 277 -6.88 1.58 -10.55
C PHE A 277 -8.09 2.47 -10.27
N ARG A 278 -7.82 3.75 -9.97
CA ARG A 278 -8.83 4.79 -9.76
C ARG A 278 -8.48 6.03 -10.58
N ASN A 279 -9.46 6.89 -10.82
CA ASN A 279 -9.29 8.13 -11.57
C ASN A 279 -9.55 9.36 -10.68
N VAL A 280 -9.07 10.53 -11.13
CA VAL A 280 -9.32 11.85 -10.53
C VAL A 280 -9.83 12.81 -11.61
N THR A 281 -10.50 13.89 -11.22
CA THR A 281 -11.06 14.84 -12.19
C THR A 281 -9.99 15.73 -12.81
N ALA A 282 -8.99 16.12 -12.03
CA ALA A 282 -7.91 17.00 -12.44
C ALA A 282 -6.67 16.80 -11.55
N PRO A 283 -5.46 17.13 -12.03
CA PRO A 283 -4.26 17.17 -11.21
C PRO A 283 -4.24 18.40 -10.29
N MET A 284 -3.50 18.32 -9.19
CA MET A 284 -3.11 19.46 -8.37
C MET A 284 -2.15 20.40 -9.13
N PRO A 285 -2.14 21.71 -8.83
CA PRO A 285 -2.75 22.36 -7.67
C PRO A 285 -4.17 22.90 -7.88
N GLU A 286 -4.91 22.47 -8.92
CA GLU A 286 -6.28 22.95 -9.22
C GLU A 286 -7.24 22.95 -8.01
#